data_AF-A0A2D0L1D5-F1
#
_entry.id   AF-A0A2D0L1D5-F1
#
_cell.length_a   1.000
_cell.length_b   1.000
_cell.length_c   1.000
_cell.angle_alpha   90.00
_cell.angle_beta   90.00
_cell.angle_gamma   90.00
#
_symmetry.space_group_name_H-M   'P 1'
#
loop_
_entity.id
_entity.type
_entity.pdbx_description
1 polymer ?
#
loop_
_entity_poly.entity_id
_entity_poly.type
_entity_poly.pdbx_seq_one_letter_code
_entity_poly.pdbx_strand_id
1 'polypeptide(L)'
;MAEKSKVVQFRATPKAQTKINELKARLKSKGVKPSIEVVLNAILENITLADFDKCTKQIIAGNSVKTQLIEMFNAGKITEEMLELLMKNAEKSTDN
;
A
#
# COMPACT_ATOMS: atom_id res chain seq x y z
N MET A 1 24.64 4.36 20.16
CA MET A 1 23.78 3.21 20.51
C MET A 1 23.44 2.52 19.20
N ALA A 2 23.80 1.25 19.01
CA ALA A 2 23.44 0.53 17.79
C ALA A 2 21.92 0.41 17.72
N GLU A 3 21.29 1.03 16.72
CA GLU A 3 19.85 0.89 16.48
C GLU A 3 19.52 -0.60 16.38
N LYS A 4 18.75 -1.11 17.32
CA LYS A 4 18.25 -2.49 17.24
C LYS A 4 17.31 -2.55 16.05
N SER A 5 17.68 -3.31 15.03
CA SER A 5 16.86 -3.54 13.85
C SER A 5 15.48 -4.04 14.27
N LYS A 6 14.42 -3.33 13.87
CA LYS A 6 13.04 -3.73 14.17
C LYS A 6 12.68 -4.93 13.30
N VAL A 7 12.40 -6.07 13.92
CA VAL A 7 11.84 -7.23 13.20
C VAL A 7 10.40 -6.93 12.84
N VAL A 8 10.08 -6.95 11.54
CA VAL A 8 8.73 -6.71 11.03
C VAL A 8 8.19 -7.99 10.41
N GLN A 9 7.04 -8.45 10.91
CA GLN A 9 6.28 -9.52 10.29
C GLN A 9 5.21 -8.89 9.39
N PHE A 10 5.14 -9.32 8.13
CA PHE A 10 4.10 -8.89 7.21
C PHE A 10 3.37 -10.11 6.63
N ARG A 11 2.05 -10.01 6.49
CA ARG A 11 1.25 -11.02 5.80
C ARG A 11 1.08 -10.61 4.35
N ALA A 12 1.72 -11.34 3.44
CA ALA A 12 1.56 -11.13 2.01
C ALA A 12 0.13 -11.50 1.56
N THR A 13 -0.45 -10.69 0.67
CA THR A 13 -1.65 -11.10 -0.08
C THR A 13 -1.30 -12.25 -1.02
N PRO A 14 -2.27 -13.04 -1.51
CA PRO A 14 -2.00 -14.15 -2.45
C PRO A 14 -1.24 -13.70 -3.70
N LYS A 15 -1.59 -12.53 -4.24
CA LYS A 15 -0.91 -11.91 -5.40
C LYS A 15 0.54 -11.54 -5.06
N ALA A 16 0.76 -10.91 -3.90
CA ALA A 16 2.11 -10.56 -3.46
C ALA A 16 2.97 -11.80 -3.18
N GLN A 17 2.39 -12.84 -2.58
CA GLN A 17 3.10 -14.10 -2.30
C GLN A 17 3.54 -14.80 -3.60
N THR A 18 2.68 -14.83 -4.61
CA THR A 18 3.02 -15.37 -5.93
C THR A 18 4.21 -14.61 -6.53
N LYS A 19 4.19 -13.28 -6.46
CA LYS A 19 5.29 -12.43 -6.95
C LYS A 19 6.60 -12.69 -6.20
N ILE A 20 6.55 -12.82 -4.88
CA ILE A 20 7.72 -13.14 -4.06
C ILE A 20 8.34 -14.47 -4.48
N ASN A 21 7.52 -15.48 -4.79
CA ASN A 21 7.99 -16.79 -5.24
C ASN A 21 8.69 -16.68 -6.61
N GLU A 22 8.15 -15.90 -7.55
CA GLU A 22 8.81 -15.63 -8.83
C GLU A 22 10.17 -14.95 -8.66
N LEU A 23 10.24 -13.93 -7.78
CA LEU A 23 11.48 -13.19 -7.51
C LEU A 23 12.54 -14.11 -6.89
N LYS A 24 12.15 -14.95 -5.94
CA LYS A 24 13.02 -15.98 -5.36
C LYS A 24 13.53 -16.96 -6.42
N ALA A 25 12.68 -17.42 -7.34
CA ALA A 25 13.08 -18.31 -8.42
C ALA A 25 14.12 -17.65 -9.34
N ARG A 26 13.94 -16.36 -9.68
CA ARG A 26 14.91 -15.59 -10.49
C ARG A 26 16.26 -15.38 -9.78
N LEU A 27 16.26 -15.20 -8.47
CA LEU A 27 17.51 -15.15 -7.70
C LEU A 27 18.21 -16.51 -7.71
N LYS A 28 17.46 -17.59 -7.52
CA LYS A 28 17.99 -18.96 -7.56
C LYS A 28 18.62 -19.29 -8.92
N SER A 29 18.00 -18.88 -10.04
CA SER A 29 18.57 -19.07 -11.38
C SER A 29 19.87 -18.29 -11.62
N LYS A 30 20.14 -17.27 -10.80
CA LYS A 30 21.39 -16.49 -10.82
C LYS A 30 22.41 -16.97 -9.77
N GLY A 31 22.18 -18.12 -9.13
CA GLY A 31 23.08 -18.67 -8.10
C GLY A 31 22.95 -18.03 -6.72
N VAL A 32 21.97 -17.13 -6.51
CA VAL A 32 21.74 -16.48 -5.21
C VAL A 32 20.77 -17.31 -4.38
N LYS A 33 21.09 -17.54 -3.11
CA LYS A 33 20.19 -18.24 -2.17
C LYS A 33 18.86 -17.48 -2.05
N PRO A 34 17.72 -18.11 -2.36
CA PRO A 34 16.43 -17.42 -2.31
C PRO A 34 16.00 -17.19 -0.85
N SER A 35 16.09 -15.95 -0.38
CA SER A 35 15.52 -15.52 0.90
C SER A 35 14.51 -14.40 0.67
N ILE A 36 13.44 -14.38 1.47
CA ILE A 36 12.47 -13.28 1.41
C ILE A 36 13.10 -11.96 1.85
N GLU A 37 14.00 -12.00 2.84
CA GLU A 37 14.70 -10.82 3.34
C GLU A 37 15.56 -10.19 2.25
N VAL A 38 16.30 -11.02 1.49
CA VAL A 38 17.12 -10.55 0.37
C VAL A 38 16.26 -9.88 -0.70
N VAL A 39 15.09 -10.45 -1.01
CA VAL A 39 14.16 -9.86 -1.98
C VAL A 39 13.62 -8.52 -1.48
N LEU A 40 13.17 -8.45 -0.23
CA LEU A 40 12.56 -7.24 0.32
C LEU A 40 13.58 -6.13 0.51
N ASN A 41 14.76 -6.43 1.07
CA ASN A 41 15.83 -5.44 1.24
C ASN A 41 16.29 -4.91 -0.12
N ALA A 42 16.49 -5.77 -1.12
CA ALA A 42 16.86 -5.32 -2.46
C ALA A 42 15.80 -4.37 -3.07
N ILE A 43 14.50 -4.60 -2.82
CA ILE A 43 13.45 -3.70 -3.27
C ILE A 43 13.51 -2.38 -2.49
N LEU A 44 13.57 -2.42 -1.17
CA LEU A 44 13.53 -1.25 -0.30
C LEU A 44 14.76 -0.35 -0.46
N GLU A 45 15.93 -0.93 -0.71
CA GLU A 45 17.18 -0.20 -0.94
C GLU A 45 17.23 0.50 -2.30
N ASN A 46 16.44 0.04 -3.29
CA ASN A 46 16.52 0.51 -4.68
C ASN A 46 15.24 1.20 -5.17
N ILE A 47 14.17 1.23 -4.38
CA ILE A 47 12.94 1.95 -4.74
C ILE A 47 13.17 3.46 -4.63
N THR A 48 12.77 4.22 -5.65
CA THR A 48 12.75 5.68 -5.56
C THR A 48 11.45 6.16 -4.94
N LEU A 49 11.42 7.40 -4.42
CA LEU A 49 10.18 8.01 -3.94
C LEU A 49 9.11 8.07 -5.04
N ALA A 50 9.52 8.34 -6.28
CA ALA A 50 8.60 8.35 -7.42
C ALA A 50 7.99 6.96 -7.71
N ASP A 51 8.75 5.88 -7.50
CA ASP A 51 8.23 4.52 -7.65
C ASP A 51 7.27 4.15 -6.52
N PHE A 52 7.57 4.59 -5.30
CA PHE A 52 6.66 4.45 -4.17
C PHE A 52 5.33 5.17 -4.45
N ASP A 53 5.37 6.42 -4.89
CA ASP A 53 4.18 7.21 -5.21
C ASP A 53 3.33 6.54 -6.31
N LYS A 54 3.96 5.96 -7.34
CA LYS A 54 3.23 5.19 -8.36
C LYS A 54 2.54 3.96 -7.77
N CYS A 55 3.18 3.26 -6.84
CA CYS A 55 2.64 2.06 -6.19
C CYS A 55 1.51 2.39 -5.21
N THR A 56 1.54 3.57 -4.59
CA THR A 56 0.54 3.97 -3.59
C THR A 56 -0.67 4.68 -4.17
N LYS A 57 -0.66 5.16 -5.42
CA LYS A 57 -1.82 5.81 -6.06
C LYS A 57 -3.15 5.08 -5.86
N GLN A 58 -3.16 3.76 -6.09
CA GLN A 58 -4.38 2.95 -5.90
C GLN A 58 -4.74 2.76 -4.42
N ILE A 59 -3.74 2.68 -3.54
CA ILE A 59 -3.93 2.59 -2.10
C ILE A 59 -4.53 3.89 -1.57
N ILE A 60 -4.01 5.03 -2.01
CA ILE A 60 -4.51 6.36 -1.68
C ILE A 60 -5.91 6.55 -2.24
N ALA A 61 -6.17 6.15 -3.49
CA ALA A 61 -7.50 6.22 -4.08
C ALA A 61 -8.52 5.36 -3.32
N GLY A 62 -8.15 4.14 -2.90
CA GLY A 62 -9.01 3.25 -2.13
C GLY A 62 -9.20 3.66 -0.66
N ASN A 63 -8.23 4.35 -0.07
CA ASN A 63 -8.32 4.88 1.30
C ASN A 63 -8.74 6.35 1.34
N SER A 64 -9.05 6.96 0.19
CA SER A 64 -9.48 8.35 0.18
C SER A 64 -10.83 8.43 0.89
N VAL A 65 -10.96 9.41 1.79
CA VAL A 65 -12.21 9.67 2.51
C VAL A 65 -13.37 9.85 1.51
N LYS A 66 -13.11 10.46 0.35
CA LYS A 66 -14.09 10.58 -0.75
C LYS A 66 -14.55 9.22 -1.27
N THR A 67 -13.65 8.29 -1.56
CA THR A 67 -14.00 6.95 -2.04
C THR A 67 -14.80 6.18 -0.98
N GLN A 68 -14.41 6.27 0.29
CA GLN A 68 -15.12 5.63 1.39
C GLN A 68 -16.54 6.20 1.58
N LEU A 69 -16.71 7.52 1.48
CA LEU A 69 -18.01 8.16 1.55
C LEU A 69 -18.93 7.76 0.39
N ILE A 70 -18.39 7.69 -0.83
CA ILE A 70 -19.15 7.22 -2.01
C ILE A 70 -19.55 5.75 -1.85
N GLU A 71 -18.68 4.89 -1.34
CA GLU A 71 -19.02 3.50 -1.04
C GLU A 71 -20.11 3.37 0.04
N MET A 72 -20.08 4.22 1.08
CA MET A 72 -21.11 4.25 2.12
C MET A 72 -22.47 4.71 1.56
N PHE A 73 -22.48 5.69 0.65
CA PHE A 73 -23.69 6.13 -0.04
C PHE A 73 -24.26 5.03 -0.94
N ASN A 74 -23.42 4.42 -1.78
CA ASN A 74 -23.84 3.32 -2.66
C ASN A 74 -24.33 2.09 -1.89
N ALA A 75 -23.82 1.87 -0.67
CA ALA A 75 -24.29 0.82 0.24
C ALA A 75 -25.55 1.21 1.04
N GLY A 76 -26.12 2.41 0.81
CA GLY A 76 -27.31 2.91 1.50
C GLY A 76 -27.09 3.25 2.98
N LYS A 77 -25.84 3.40 3.43
CA LYS A 77 -25.49 3.69 4.83
C LYS A 77 -25.61 5.17 5.19
N ILE A 78 -25.57 6.06 4.19
CA ILE A 78 -25.73 7.50 4.33
C ILE A 78 -26.64 8.03 3.22
N THR A 79 -27.34 9.14 3.48
CA THR A 79 -28.17 9.82 2.49
C THR A 79 -27.33 10.73 1.59
N GLU A 80 -27.92 11.20 0.49
CA GLU A 80 -27.29 12.13 -0.44
C GLU A 80 -26.92 13.46 0.24
N GLU A 81 -27.80 13.99 1.09
CA GLU A 81 -27.55 15.20 1.89
C GLU A 81 -26.36 15.02 2.87
N MET A 82 -26.25 13.83 3.48
CA MET A 82 -25.14 13.51 4.37
C MET A 82 -23.82 13.35 3.58
N LEU A 83 -23.88 12.76 2.38
CA LEU A 83 -22.72 12.64 1.50
C LEU A 83 -22.17 14.02 1.12
N GLU A 84 -23.02 14.96 0.69
CA GLU A 84 -22.60 16.32 0.30
C GLU A 84 -21.94 17.07 1.48
N LEU A 85 -22.52 16.98 2.67
CA LEU A 85 -21.99 17.65 3.86
C LEU A 85 -20.65 17.07 4.29
N LEU A 86 -20.50 15.74 4.26
CA LEU A 86 -19.25 15.06 4.59
C LEU A 86 -18.16 15.29 3.55
N MET A 87 -18.50 15.34 2.26
CA MET A 87 -17.56 15.68 1.19
C MET A 87 -17.02 17.11 1.34
N LYS A 88 -17.90 18.08 1.64
CA LYS A 88 -17.52 19.49 1.86
C LYS A 88 -16.59 19.68 3.06
N ASN A 89 -16.78 18.89 4.12
CA ASN A 89 -15.90 18.91 5.29
C ASN A 89 -14.54 18.22 5.02
N ALA A 90 -14.54 17.16 4.21
CA ALA A 90 -13.31 16.48 3.82
C ALA A 90 -12.39 17.39 2.98
N GLU A 91 -12.95 18.24 2.11
CA GLU A 91 -12.17 19.18 1.30
C GLU A 91 -11.51 20.30 2.13
N LYS A 92 -12.23 20.85 3.11
CA LYS A 92 -11.68 21.87 4.02
C LYS A 92 -10.56 21.37 4.94
N SER A 93 -10.47 20.07 5.17
CA SER A 93 -9.48 19.48 6.07
C SER A 93 -8.12 19.26 5.40
N THR A 94 -8.04 19.37 4.06
CA THR A 94 -6.81 19.23 3.28
C THR A 94 -6.03 20.54 3.08
N ASP A 95 -6.60 21.69 3.47
CA ASP A 95 -6.03 23.03 3.30
C ASP A 95 -5.40 23.62 4.59
N ASN A 96 -5.20 22.81 5.64
CA ASN A 96 -4.55 23.21 6.90
C ASN A 96 -3.33 22.35 7.23
#